data_AF-A0A3Q0HCG3-F1
#
_entry.id   AF-A0A3Q0HCG3-F1
#
_cell.length_a   1.000
_cell.length_b   1.000
_cell.length_c   1.000
_cell.angle_alpha   90.00
_cell.angle_beta   90.00
_cell.angle_gamma   90.00
#
_symmetry.space_group_name_H-M   'P 1'
#
loop_
_entity.id
_entity.type
_entity.pdbx_description
1 polymer ?
#
loop_
_entity_poly.entity_id
_entity_poly.type
_entity_poly.pdbx_seq_one_letter_code
_entity_poly.pdbx_strand_id
1 'polypeptide(L)'
;MLLAASKVFDRCKPVIGVNTDPERSEGHLCLPVRYTHSFPDALQKLYRGEFRWQWRQRIRLYLEGTGINPTPVDLHEQQLSQEQHSWAHINGRFQDQRSEISGPHLLPVRALNEVFIGESLSSRASYYEISVDDGPWEKQKSSGLNVCTGTGSKAWSYNINKVANQAVEEILKIVKKHGSLNLPLNREFIQKVTNEYNDSLLYSPEEPKMFFSIREPIVNRVFSSSRQRGFSSKVCVRSRCWDACMVVDGGTSFEFNDGAVASILIDTEDALRTVLLED
;
A
#
# COMPACT_ATOMS: atom_id res chain seq x y z
N MET A 1 -2.48 15.59 -1.47
CA MET A 1 -1.23 15.09 -2.11
C MET A 1 -1.49 13.85 -2.98
N LEU A 2 -2.11 12.77 -2.47
CA LEU A 2 -2.41 11.56 -3.28
C LEU A 2 -3.21 11.86 -4.55
N LEU A 3 -4.29 12.65 -4.44
CA LEU A 3 -5.06 13.10 -5.60
C LEU A 3 -4.24 13.90 -6.63
N ALA A 4 -3.28 14.71 -6.17
CA ALA A 4 -2.41 15.44 -7.09
C ALA A 4 -1.43 14.48 -7.78
N ALA A 5 -0.86 13.53 -7.04
CA ALA A 5 0.04 12.50 -7.56
C ALA A 5 -0.63 11.59 -8.60
N SER A 6 -1.94 11.29 -8.44
CA SER A 6 -2.68 10.46 -9.40
C SER A 6 -2.90 11.12 -10.76
N LYS A 7 -2.75 12.45 -10.85
CA LYS A 7 -2.85 13.21 -12.11
C LYS A 7 -1.49 13.45 -12.78
N VAL A 8 -0.41 12.89 -12.23
CA VAL A 8 0.95 13.00 -12.77
C VAL A 8 1.37 11.65 -13.35
N PHE A 9 1.43 11.53 -14.67
CA PHE A 9 1.74 10.25 -15.33
C PHE A 9 3.22 10.08 -15.67
N ASP A 10 3.98 11.18 -15.72
CA ASP A 10 5.39 11.19 -16.06
C ASP A 10 6.25 11.78 -14.93
N ARG A 11 7.56 11.55 -15.04
CA ARG A 11 8.58 12.02 -14.08
C ARG A 11 8.93 13.51 -14.23
N CYS A 12 8.36 14.20 -15.23
CA CYS A 12 8.74 15.56 -15.62
C CYS A 12 7.95 16.63 -14.86
N LYS A 13 6.78 16.30 -14.30
CA LYS A 13 5.98 17.26 -13.52
C LYS A 13 6.26 17.10 -12.01
N PRO A 14 6.91 18.07 -11.35
CA PRO A 14 7.14 18.01 -9.91
C PRO A 14 5.84 18.28 -9.15
N VAL A 15 5.71 17.70 -7.95
CA VAL A 15 4.59 17.95 -7.03
C VAL A 15 5.14 18.43 -5.69
N ILE A 16 4.57 19.51 -5.17
CA ILE A 16 4.87 20.06 -3.85
C ILE A 16 3.59 20.02 -3.02
N GLY A 17 3.64 19.33 -1.89
CA GLY A 17 2.53 19.28 -0.94
C GLY A 17 2.74 20.31 0.17
N VAL A 18 1.74 21.14 0.46
CA VAL A 18 1.71 22.00 1.65
C VAL A 18 0.60 21.48 2.55
N ASN A 19 0.91 21.20 3.80
CA ASN A 19 -0.10 20.78 4.77
C ASN A 19 -0.88 22.01 5.22
N THR A 20 -2.19 22.06 4.98
CA THR A 20 -3.04 23.21 5.36
C THR A 20 -3.68 23.06 6.74
N ASP A 21 -3.57 21.88 7.36
CA ASP A 21 -4.17 21.59 8.67
C ASP A 21 -3.19 20.77 9.55
N PRO A 22 -2.10 21.41 10.02
CA PRO A 22 -1.02 20.72 10.74
C PRO A 22 -1.43 20.26 12.15
N GLU A 23 -2.47 20.87 12.72
CA GLU A 23 -3.00 20.52 14.03
C GLU A 23 -3.77 19.19 14.00
N ARG A 24 -4.35 18.84 12.85
CA ARG A 24 -5.19 17.63 12.69
C ARG A 24 -4.54 16.55 11.84
N SER A 25 -3.45 16.87 11.13
CA SER A 25 -2.76 15.93 10.25
C SER A 25 -1.26 16.10 10.28
N GLU A 26 -0.51 15.00 10.41
CA GLU A 26 0.95 15.02 10.34
C GLU A 26 1.47 15.42 8.95
N GLY A 27 0.71 15.12 7.89
CA GLY A 27 1.07 15.54 6.53
C GLY A 27 2.39 14.98 6.02
N HIS A 28 2.69 13.68 6.23
CA HIS A 28 3.96 13.02 5.83
C HIS A 28 4.43 13.21 4.38
N LEU A 29 3.52 13.61 3.48
CA LEU A 29 3.80 13.83 2.05
C LEU A 29 4.01 15.31 1.69
N CYS A 30 3.85 16.20 2.66
CA CYS A 30 3.96 17.64 2.51
C CYS A 30 5.34 18.13 2.99
N LEU A 31 5.62 19.40 2.72
CA LEU A 31 6.75 20.11 3.31
C LEU A 31 6.71 20.02 4.84
N PRO A 32 7.88 20.07 5.53
CA PRO A 32 7.93 20.08 6.98
C PRO A 32 6.96 21.07 7.61
N VAL A 33 6.32 20.66 8.72
CA VAL A 33 5.19 21.38 9.35
C VAL A 33 5.48 22.86 9.64
N ARG A 34 6.72 23.20 9.95
CA ARG A 34 7.15 24.59 10.16
C ARG A 34 6.87 25.50 8.95
N TYR A 35 6.92 24.95 7.74
CA TYR A 35 6.66 25.68 6.50
C TYR A 35 5.18 25.89 6.23
N THR A 36 4.29 25.20 6.94
CA THR A 36 2.87 25.58 6.97
C THR A 36 2.69 26.93 7.66
N HIS A 37 3.39 27.15 8.79
CA HIS A 37 3.30 28.40 9.54
C HIS A 37 4.19 29.52 8.97
N SER A 38 5.26 29.16 8.25
CA SER A 38 6.20 30.09 7.60
C SER A 38 6.38 29.76 6.11
N PHE A 39 5.27 29.77 5.36
CA PHE A 39 5.33 29.49 3.93
C PHE A 39 6.22 30.44 3.12
N PRO A 40 6.33 31.76 3.44
CA PRO A 40 7.26 32.65 2.75
C PRO A 40 8.72 32.19 2.81
N ASP A 41 9.16 31.58 3.91
CA ASP A 41 10.52 31.03 4.04
C ASP A 41 10.71 29.82 3.12
N ALA A 42 9.74 28.90 3.10
CA ALA A 42 9.72 27.79 2.15
C ALA A 42 9.82 28.30 0.70
N LEU A 43 9.04 29.33 0.36
CA LEU A 43 9.03 29.91 -0.98
C LEU A 43 10.38 30.54 -1.34
N GLN A 44 11.04 31.25 -0.41
CA GLN A 44 12.38 31.79 -0.63
C GLN A 44 13.41 30.69 -0.88
N LYS A 45 13.39 29.62 -0.09
CA LYS A 45 14.26 28.45 -0.30
C LYS A 45 14.03 27.81 -1.67
N LEU A 46 12.77 27.63 -2.06
CA LEU A 46 12.41 27.12 -3.39
C LEU A 46 12.94 28.03 -4.51
N TYR A 47 12.80 29.34 -4.40
CA TYR A 47 13.33 30.29 -5.39
C TYR A 47 14.85 30.29 -5.49
N ARG A 48 15.55 30.10 -4.36
CA ARG A 48 17.02 30.06 -4.31
C ARG A 48 17.60 28.70 -4.70
N GLY A 49 16.76 27.67 -4.87
CA GLY A 49 17.24 26.31 -5.11
C GLY A 49 17.77 25.61 -3.86
N GLU A 50 17.44 26.10 -2.67
CA GLU A 50 17.85 25.54 -1.37
C GLU A 50 16.97 24.34 -0.99
N PHE A 51 16.98 23.31 -1.84
CA PHE A 51 16.21 22.09 -1.64
C PHE A 51 16.86 20.92 -2.38
N ARG A 52 16.43 19.70 -2.06
CA ARG A 52 16.78 18.52 -2.87
C ARG A 52 15.55 17.95 -3.56
N TRP A 53 15.76 17.41 -4.75
CA TRP A 53 14.76 16.55 -5.38
C TRP A 53 14.67 15.23 -4.61
N GLN A 54 13.45 14.72 -4.49
CA GLN A 54 13.16 13.40 -3.95
C GLN A 54 12.33 12.63 -4.97
N TRP A 55 12.76 11.42 -5.30
CA TRP A 55 12.11 10.58 -6.31
C TRP A 55 11.32 9.47 -5.64
N ARG A 56 10.03 9.75 -5.37
CA ARG A 56 9.16 8.80 -4.67
C ARG A 56 8.72 7.70 -5.62
N GLN A 57 9.09 6.45 -5.31
CA GLN A 57 8.70 5.30 -6.11
C GLN A 57 7.18 5.11 -6.06
N ARG A 58 6.62 4.63 -7.16
CA ARG A 58 5.19 4.32 -7.31
C ARG A 58 5.00 2.92 -7.84
N ILE A 59 3.88 2.30 -7.44
CA ILE A 59 3.50 0.98 -7.91
C ILE A 59 2.81 1.09 -9.27
N ARG A 60 3.32 0.32 -10.23
CA ARG A 60 2.70 0.05 -11.52
C ARG A 60 1.86 -1.21 -11.44
N LEU A 61 0.72 -1.18 -12.12
CA LEU A 61 -0.27 -2.26 -12.13
C LEU A 61 -0.59 -2.67 -13.56
N TYR A 62 -0.52 -3.98 -13.82
CA TYR A 62 -1.12 -4.60 -14.99
C TYR A 62 -2.25 -5.52 -14.54
N LEU A 63 -3.35 -5.52 -15.28
CA LEU A 63 -4.52 -6.36 -15.06
C LEU A 63 -4.75 -7.25 -16.28
N GLU A 64 -4.96 -8.55 -16.07
CA GLU A 64 -5.26 -9.51 -17.12
C GLU A 64 -6.17 -10.63 -16.61
N GLY A 65 -6.59 -11.53 -17.51
CA GLY A 65 -7.40 -12.69 -17.17
C GLY A 65 -8.86 -12.55 -17.58
N THR A 66 -9.69 -13.47 -17.11
CA THR A 66 -11.09 -13.59 -17.55
C THR A 66 -11.99 -12.61 -16.82
N GLY A 67 -12.84 -11.88 -17.56
CA GLY A 67 -13.86 -11.03 -16.96
C GLY A 67 -13.33 -9.78 -16.26
N ILE A 68 -12.09 -9.37 -16.57
CA ILE A 68 -11.52 -8.14 -16.02
C ILE A 68 -12.26 -6.90 -16.52
N ASN A 69 -12.36 -5.90 -15.65
CA ASN A 69 -12.85 -4.57 -15.98
C ASN A 69 -11.78 -3.54 -15.59
N PRO A 70 -11.05 -2.95 -16.56
CA PRO A 70 -10.03 -1.95 -16.27
C PRO A 70 -10.62 -0.57 -15.95
N THR A 71 -11.94 -0.40 -15.99
CA THR A 71 -12.60 0.87 -15.70
C THR A 71 -12.53 1.15 -14.19
N PRO A 72 -11.89 2.28 -13.79
CA PRO A 72 -11.76 2.64 -12.39
C PRO A 72 -13.09 3.12 -11.80
N VAL A 73 -13.32 2.81 -10.53
CA VAL A 73 -14.36 3.42 -9.69
C VAL A 73 -13.71 4.37 -8.70
N ASP A 74 -14.14 5.63 -8.67
CA ASP A 74 -13.66 6.63 -7.72
C ASP A 74 -14.40 6.48 -6.37
N LEU A 75 -13.63 6.22 -5.31
CA LEU A 75 -14.15 6.02 -3.96
C LEU A 75 -14.31 7.33 -3.18
N HIS A 76 -13.55 8.38 -3.54
CA HIS A 76 -13.52 9.63 -2.79
C HIS A 76 -14.75 10.50 -3.06
N GLU A 77 -15.22 10.55 -4.29
CA GLU A 77 -16.37 11.39 -4.65
C GLU A 77 -17.70 10.83 -4.13
N GLN A 78 -17.77 9.52 -3.88
CA GLN A 78 -19.07 8.87 -3.82
C GLN A 78 -19.52 8.40 -2.42
N GLN A 79 -18.67 8.43 -1.38
CA GLN A 79 -18.98 7.90 -0.02
C GLN A 79 -19.90 6.67 -0.07
N LEU A 80 -19.62 5.74 -0.99
CA LEU A 80 -20.59 4.72 -1.38
C LEU A 80 -20.87 3.81 -0.20
N SER A 81 -22.15 3.52 0.04
CA SER A 81 -22.52 2.33 0.79
C SER A 81 -22.01 1.08 0.06
N GLN A 82 -21.82 -0.02 0.79
CA GLN A 82 -21.33 -1.27 0.19
C GLN A 82 -22.17 -1.72 -1.01
N GLU A 83 -23.50 -1.55 -0.93
CA GLU A 83 -24.40 -1.82 -2.04
C GLU A 83 -24.07 -0.91 -3.24
N GLN A 84 -23.96 0.40 -3.03
CA GLN A 84 -23.66 1.32 -4.12
C GLN A 84 -22.28 1.05 -4.75
N HIS A 85 -21.31 0.59 -3.96
CA HIS A 85 -20.00 0.16 -4.44
C HIS A 85 -20.10 -1.09 -5.35
N SER A 86 -20.78 -2.14 -4.88
CA SER A 86 -21.02 -3.34 -5.70
C SER A 86 -21.82 -3.00 -6.97
N TRP A 87 -22.81 -2.10 -6.87
CA TRP A 87 -23.60 -1.63 -8.01
C TRP A 87 -22.80 -0.79 -9.00
N ALA A 88 -21.82 0.00 -8.57
CA ALA A 88 -20.94 0.75 -9.47
C ALA A 88 -20.13 -0.19 -10.37
N HIS A 89 -19.58 -1.27 -9.80
CA HIS A 89 -18.93 -2.32 -10.57
C HIS A 89 -19.91 -3.08 -11.48
N ILE A 90 -21.15 -3.34 -11.02
CA ILE A 90 -22.18 -4.02 -11.82
C ILE A 90 -22.67 -3.16 -12.99
N ASN A 91 -22.92 -1.86 -12.81
CA ASN A 91 -23.38 -0.97 -13.88
C ASN A 91 -22.31 -0.76 -14.96
N GLY A 92 -21.02 -0.75 -14.58
CA GLY A 92 -19.92 -0.81 -15.53
C GLY A 92 -19.97 -2.04 -16.45
N ARG A 93 -20.48 -3.19 -15.97
CA ARG A 93 -20.67 -4.39 -16.79
C ARG A 93 -21.74 -4.25 -17.89
N PHE A 94 -22.67 -3.31 -17.76
CA PHE A 94 -23.77 -3.11 -18.71
C PHE A 94 -23.47 -2.03 -19.76
N GLN A 95 -22.47 -1.17 -19.54
CA GLN A 95 -22.12 -0.10 -20.47
C GLN A 95 -21.04 -0.47 -21.49
N ASP A 96 -20.20 -1.48 -21.23
CA ASP A 96 -19.15 -1.90 -22.17
C ASP A 96 -19.48 -3.21 -22.88
N GLN A 97 -19.49 -3.15 -24.23
CA GLN A 97 -19.25 -4.35 -25.03
C GLN A 97 -17.93 -4.94 -24.56
N ARG A 98 -17.95 -6.16 -23.99
CA ARG A 98 -16.76 -6.88 -23.53
C ARG A 98 -15.74 -6.97 -24.67
N SER A 99 -14.83 -6.00 -24.76
CA SER A 99 -13.62 -6.15 -25.54
C SER A 99 -12.83 -7.27 -24.89
N GLU A 100 -12.57 -8.36 -25.61
CA GLU A 100 -11.64 -9.38 -25.16
C GLU A 100 -10.26 -8.72 -25.04
N ILE A 101 -9.94 -8.23 -23.84
CA ILE A 101 -8.62 -7.70 -23.52
C ILE A 101 -7.67 -8.91 -23.56
N SER A 102 -6.93 -9.05 -24.65
CA SER A 102 -5.93 -10.08 -24.81
C SER A 102 -4.61 -9.61 -24.17
N GLY A 103 -4.26 -10.22 -23.03
CA GLY A 103 -2.98 -10.01 -22.34
C GLY A 103 -2.98 -8.89 -21.27
N PRO A 104 -1.78 -8.57 -20.73
CA PRO A 104 -1.60 -7.59 -19.67
C PRO A 104 -2.04 -6.17 -20.06
N HIS A 105 -3.07 -5.64 -19.40
CA HIS A 105 -3.52 -4.27 -19.57
C HIS A 105 -2.91 -3.35 -18.50
N LEU A 106 -2.11 -2.37 -18.92
CA LEU A 106 -1.53 -1.37 -18.02
C LEU A 106 -2.63 -0.43 -17.50
N LEU A 107 -2.83 -0.39 -16.18
CA LEU A 107 -3.82 0.50 -15.59
C LEU A 107 -3.36 1.97 -15.67
N PRO A 108 -4.30 2.93 -15.82
CA PRO A 108 -3.98 4.35 -15.95
C PRO A 108 -3.68 5.03 -14.60
N VAL A 109 -3.31 4.28 -13.57
CA VAL A 109 -3.00 4.79 -12.22
C VAL A 109 -1.65 4.28 -11.73
N ARG A 110 -1.05 5.01 -10.80
CA ARG A 110 0.19 4.64 -10.11
C ARG A 110 0.02 4.87 -8.62
N ALA A 111 0.16 3.82 -7.81
CA ALA A 111 -0.01 3.95 -6.36
C ALA A 111 1.20 4.65 -5.76
N LEU A 112 1.01 5.76 -5.07
CA LEU A 112 2.06 6.43 -4.31
C LEU A 112 2.24 5.77 -2.93
N ASN A 113 1.17 5.34 -2.29
CA ASN A 113 1.21 4.70 -0.98
C ASN A 113 1.12 3.18 -1.12
N GLU A 114 -0.05 2.66 -1.45
CA GLU A 114 -0.32 1.23 -1.43
C GLU A 114 -1.40 0.78 -2.41
N VAL A 115 -1.34 -0.52 -2.71
CA VAL A 115 -2.38 -1.29 -3.38
C VAL A 115 -2.90 -2.33 -2.40
N PHE A 116 -4.22 -2.42 -2.28
CA PHE A 116 -4.89 -3.43 -1.47
C PHE A 116 -5.75 -4.32 -2.34
N ILE A 117 -5.68 -5.63 -2.12
CA ILE A 117 -6.50 -6.62 -2.81
C ILE A 117 -7.23 -7.47 -1.78
N GLY A 118 -8.55 -7.56 -1.90
CA GLY A 118 -9.37 -8.41 -1.04
C GLY A 118 -10.84 -8.36 -1.39
N GLU A 119 -11.62 -9.25 -0.77
CA GLU A 119 -13.09 -9.23 -0.79
C GLU A 119 -13.61 -7.89 -0.25
N SER A 120 -14.66 -7.37 -0.90
CA SER A 120 -15.30 -6.09 -0.53
C SER A 120 -15.93 -6.14 0.85
N LEU A 121 -16.47 -7.29 1.24
CA LEU A 121 -17.03 -7.52 2.56
C LEU A 121 -15.93 -7.97 3.52
N SER A 122 -15.63 -7.15 4.53
CA SER A 122 -14.55 -7.39 5.49
C SER A 122 -14.68 -8.69 6.30
N SER A 123 -15.88 -9.25 6.44
CA SER A 123 -16.12 -10.53 7.11
C SER A 123 -15.91 -11.75 6.21
N ARG A 124 -15.58 -11.55 4.93
CA ARG A 124 -15.32 -12.62 3.97
C ARG A 124 -13.82 -12.75 3.72
N ALA A 125 -13.29 -13.94 3.98
CA ALA A 125 -11.89 -14.23 3.70
C ALA A 125 -11.64 -14.30 2.19
N SER A 126 -10.63 -13.55 1.75
CA SER A 126 -10.15 -13.52 0.38
C SER A 126 -9.35 -14.78 0.06
N TYR A 127 -9.65 -15.44 -1.06
CA TYR A 127 -8.88 -16.56 -1.57
C TYR A 127 -8.18 -16.13 -2.86
N TYR A 128 -6.87 -16.32 -2.93
CA TYR A 128 -6.07 -15.99 -4.10
C TYR A 128 -4.83 -16.87 -4.17
N GLU A 129 -4.15 -16.85 -5.30
CA GLU A 129 -2.80 -17.37 -5.46
C GLU A 129 -1.84 -16.18 -5.56
N ILE A 130 -0.67 -16.26 -4.92
CA ILE A 130 0.36 -15.21 -4.94
C ILE A 130 1.70 -15.79 -5.40
N SER A 131 2.43 -15.03 -6.21
CA SER A 131 3.84 -15.27 -6.56
C SER A 131 4.63 -13.99 -6.29
N VAL A 132 5.80 -14.15 -5.67
CA VAL A 132 6.69 -13.05 -5.25
C VAL A 132 8.01 -13.21 -5.98
N ASP A 133 8.46 -12.17 -6.67
CA ASP A 133 9.70 -12.12 -7.48
C ASP A 133 9.86 -13.35 -8.39
N ASP A 134 8.79 -13.69 -9.13
CA ASP A 134 8.73 -14.84 -10.04
C ASP A 134 8.97 -16.21 -9.37
N GLY A 135 8.82 -16.26 -8.04
CA GLY A 135 8.81 -17.48 -7.26
C GLY A 135 7.57 -18.35 -7.48
N PRO A 136 7.48 -19.51 -6.79
CA PRO A 136 6.35 -20.41 -6.94
C PRO A 136 5.04 -19.75 -6.52
N TRP A 137 3.95 -20.16 -7.17
CA TRP A 137 2.60 -19.75 -6.80
C TRP A 137 2.14 -20.46 -5.52
N GLU A 138 1.73 -19.69 -4.53
CA GLU A 138 1.19 -20.20 -3.26
C GLU A 138 -0.29 -19.85 -3.12
N LYS A 139 -1.09 -20.83 -2.69
CA LYS A 139 -2.49 -20.59 -2.34
C LYS A 139 -2.58 -19.87 -1.00
N GLN A 140 -3.27 -18.74 -0.98
CA GLN A 140 -3.47 -17.93 0.21
C GLN A 140 -4.94 -17.70 0.50
N LYS A 141 -5.30 -17.83 1.78
CA LYS A 141 -6.61 -17.41 2.29
C LYS A 141 -6.41 -16.49 3.48
N SER A 142 -6.94 -15.27 3.41
CA SER A 142 -6.58 -14.19 4.33
C SER A 142 -7.62 -13.07 4.31
N SER A 143 -7.45 -12.04 5.13
CA SER A 143 -8.25 -10.81 5.08
C SER A 143 -7.86 -9.87 3.93
N GLY A 144 -6.90 -10.28 3.09
CA GLY A 144 -6.44 -9.54 1.91
C GLY A 144 -4.93 -9.38 1.86
N LEU A 145 -4.46 -8.72 0.80
CA LEU A 145 -3.06 -8.42 0.53
C LEU A 145 -2.87 -6.90 0.49
N ASN A 146 -1.91 -6.39 1.25
CA ASN A 146 -1.44 -5.01 1.13
C ASN A 146 -0.05 -5.01 0.49
N VAL A 147 0.19 -4.12 -0.48
CA VAL A 147 1.50 -3.89 -1.10
C VAL A 147 1.76 -2.40 -1.07
N CYS A 148 2.80 -1.94 -0.38
CA CYS A 148 3.11 -0.51 -0.23
C CYS A 148 4.48 -0.13 -0.78
N THR A 149 4.67 1.16 -1.05
CA THR A 149 5.97 1.79 -1.34
C THR A 149 6.62 2.31 -0.05
N GLY A 150 7.85 2.82 -0.13
CA GLY A 150 8.49 3.51 1.00
C GLY A 150 7.77 4.80 1.41
N THR A 151 6.96 5.37 0.51
CA THR A 151 6.05 6.47 0.89
C THR A 151 4.86 5.94 1.69
N GLY A 152 4.25 4.82 1.26
CA GLY A 152 3.13 4.17 1.96
C GLY A 152 3.53 3.47 3.27
N SER A 153 4.82 3.25 3.50
CA SER A 153 5.33 2.62 4.73
C SER A 153 5.05 3.44 5.99
N LYS A 154 4.65 4.72 5.87
CA LYS A 154 4.20 5.59 6.98
C LYS A 154 2.68 5.73 7.06
N ALA A 155 1.93 5.10 6.15
CA ALA A 155 0.50 5.26 6.02
C ALA A 155 -0.26 4.05 6.62
N TRP A 156 -1.26 3.52 5.91
CA TRP A 156 -2.06 2.41 6.39
C TRP A 156 -1.21 1.14 6.59
N SER A 157 -0.26 0.89 5.69
CA SER A 157 0.64 -0.27 5.76
C SER A 157 1.41 -0.36 7.08
N TYR A 158 1.88 0.78 7.61
CA TYR A 158 2.51 0.85 8.94
C TYR A 158 1.56 0.35 10.03
N ASN A 159 0.34 0.87 10.03
CA ASN A 159 -0.62 0.66 11.11
C ASN A 159 -1.13 -0.78 11.20
N ILE A 160 -1.19 -1.49 10.07
CA ILE A 160 -1.59 -2.91 10.06
C ILE A 160 -0.42 -3.86 10.37
N ASN A 161 0.83 -3.40 10.27
CA ASN A 161 2.02 -4.24 10.48
C ASN A 161 2.75 -3.97 11.82
N LYS A 162 2.53 -2.80 12.43
CA LYS A 162 3.14 -2.43 13.72
C LYS A 162 2.66 -3.33 14.85
N VAL A 163 3.50 -3.47 15.87
CA VAL A 163 3.15 -4.19 17.11
C VAL A 163 2.98 -3.20 18.25
N ALA A 164 2.09 -3.55 19.18
CA ALA A 164 1.92 -2.85 20.44
C ALA A 164 2.87 -3.39 21.50
N ASN A 165 3.25 -2.55 22.46
CA ASN A 165 4.06 -2.95 23.62
C ASN A 165 3.50 -4.18 24.34
N GLN A 166 2.17 -4.28 24.44
CA GLN A 166 1.50 -5.41 25.07
C GLN A 166 1.86 -6.75 24.39
N ALA A 167 1.79 -6.81 23.05
CA ALA A 167 2.11 -8.03 22.30
C ALA A 167 3.59 -8.42 22.46
N VAL A 168 4.50 -7.44 22.45
CA VAL A 168 5.93 -7.67 22.68
C VAL A 168 6.18 -8.18 24.09
N GLU A 169 5.55 -7.58 25.10
CA GLU A 169 5.66 -8.01 26.49
C GLU A 169 5.17 -9.45 26.70
N GLU A 170 4.03 -9.81 26.12
CA GLU A 170 3.46 -11.15 26.18
C GLU A 170 4.41 -12.20 25.59
N ILE A 171 5.00 -11.92 24.41
CA ILE A 171 5.98 -12.80 23.77
C ILE A 171 7.24 -12.94 24.63
N LEU A 172 7.79 -11.82 25.13
CA LEU A 172 9.01 -11.85 25.96
C LEU A 172 8.82 -12.58 27.29
N LYS A 173 7.61 -12.52 27.88
CA LYS A 173 7.25 -13.33 29.05
C LYS A 173 7.27 -14.83 28.75
N ILE A 174 6.80 -15.25 27.57
CA ILE A 174 6.86 -16.66 27.12
C ILE A 174 8.32 -17.09 26.93
N VAL A 175 9.14 -16.26 26.28
CA VAL A 175 10.58 -16.53 26.09
C VAL A 175 11.27 -16.71 27.44
N LYS A 176 11.01 -15.85 28.42
CA LYS A 176 11.58 -15.96 29.77
C LYS A 176 11.14 -17.23 30.50
N LYS A 177 9.93 -17.74 30.23
CA LYS A 177 9.41 -18.98 30.82
C LYS A 177 10.08 -20.22 30.25
N HIS A 178 10.38 -20.24 28.95
CA HIS A 178 10.90 -21.42 28.24
C HIS A 178 12.41 -21.41 28.01
N GLY A 179 13.06 -20.25 28.08
CA GLY A 179 14.50 -20.11 27.90
C GLY A 179 15.23 -19.80 29.20
N SER A 180 16.51 -20.17 29.28
CA SER A 180 17.42 -19.76 30.36
C SER A 180 17.88 -18.30 30.24
N LEU A 181 17.14 -17.46 29.52
CA LEU A 181 17.51 -16.08 29.21
C LEU A 181 17.08 -15.14 30.34
N ASN A 182 18.06 -14.47 30.95
CA ASN A 182 17.80 -13.44 31.95
C ASN A 182 17.49 -12.10 31.26
N LEU A 183 16.26 -11.94 30.77
CA LEU A 183 15.80 -10.72 30.11
C LEU A 183 15.22 -9.72 31.13
N PRO A 184 15.63 -8.44 31.09
CA PRO A 184 15.01 -7.38 31.87
C PRO A 184 13.65 -7.03 31.24
N LEU A 185 12.55 -7.54 31.82
CA LEU A 185 11.18 -7.23 31.37
C LEU A 185 10.68 -5.90 31.94
N ASN A 186 11.51 -4.85 31.83
CA ASN A 186 11.10 -3.50 32.22
C ASN A 186 10.46 -2.75 31.04
N ARG A 187 9.70 -1.68 31.35
CA ARG A 187 8.95 -0.91 30.36
C ARG A 187 9.85 -0.29 29.28
N GLU A 188 11.06 0.14 29.66
CA GLU A 188 12.01 0.76 28.74
C GLU A 188 12.51 -0.22 27.69
N PHE A 189 12.88 -1.44 28.11
CA PHE A 189 13.32 -2.50 27.20
C PHE A 189 12.19 -2.93 26.24
N ILE A 190 10.98 -3.11 26.75
CA ILE A 190 9.80 -3.44 25.91
C ILE A 190 9.58 -2.34 24.88
N GLN A 191 9.58 -1.07 25.31
CA GLN A 191 9.40 0.07 24.40
C GLN A 191 10.50 0.13 23.33
N LYS A 192 11.75 -0.13 23.71
CA LYS A 192 12.88 -0.15 22.78
C LYS A 192 12.70 -1.22 21.71
N VAL A 193 12.39 -2.46 22.11
CA VAL A 193 12.17 -3.57 21.17
C VAL A 193 10.98 -3.30 20.26
N THR A 194 9.88 -2.78 20.80
CA THR A 194 8.70 -2.39 20.02
C THR A 194 9.05 -1.33 18.98
N ASN A 195 9.78 -0.28 19.37
CA ASN A 195 10.17 0.79 18.48
C ASN A 195 11.11 0.27 17.39
N GLU A 196 12.14 -0.49 17.75
CA GLU A 196 13.10 -1.06 16.79
C GLU A 196 12.41 -1.93 15.72
N TYR A 197 11.45 -2.76 16.13
CA TYR A 197 10.64 -3.52 15.19
C TYR A 197 9.76 -2.62 14.32
N ASN A 198 9.07 -1.64 14.90
CA ASN A 198 8.16 -0.77 14.14
C ASN A 198 8.94 0.13 13.16
N ASP A 199 10.09 0.64 13.56
CA ASP A 199 11.01 1.42 12.72
C ASP A 199 11.53 0.59 11.54
N SER A 200 11.69 -0.73 11.72
CA SER A 200 12.09 -1.64 10.63
C SER A 200 11.05 -1.77 9.51
N LEU A 201 9.80 -1.36 9.76
CA LEU A 201 8.75 -1.30 8.73
C LEU A 201 8.89 -0.06 7.84
N LEU A 202 9.63 0.95 8.30
CA LEU A 202 9.85 2.19 7.57
C LEU A 202 11.05 2.03 6.64
N TYR A 203 10.92 2.52 5.41
CA TYR A 203 12.00 2.52 4.44
C TYR A 203 11.91 3.73 3.53
N SER A 204 12.99 4.03 2.81
CA SER A 204 13.06 5.28 2.06
C SER A 204 12.06 5.27 0.90
N PRO A 205 11.36 6.39 0.65
CA PRO A 205 10.46 6.49 -0.50
C PRO A 205 11.20 6.44 -1.85
N GLU A 206 12.53 6.57 -1.84
CA GLU A 206 13.37 6.54 -3.04
C GLU A 206 13.86 5.13 -3.39
N GLU A 207 13.68 4.15 -2.50
CA GLU A 207 14.10 2.77 -2.73
C GLU A 207 13.18 2.05 -3.73
N PRO A 208 13.71 1.46 -4.83
CA PRO A 208 12.92 0.81 -5.88
C PRO A 208 12.46 -0.60 -5.49
N LYS A 209 11.81 -0.70 -4.34
CA LYS A 209 11.23 -1.93 -3.82
C LYS A 209 9.88 -1.63 -3.18
N MET A 210 9.09 -2.67 -3.02
CA MET A 210 7.80 -2.62 -2.34
C MET A 210 7.78 -3.61 -1.18
N PHE A 211 6.93 -3.34 -0.20
CA PHE A 211 6.70 -4.22 0.94
C PHE A 211 5.30 -4.81 0.82
N PHE A 212 5.21 -6.13 0.70
CA PHE A 212 3.95 -6.85 0.72
C PHE A 212 3.67 -7.39 2.11
N SER A 213 2.39 -7.42 2.51
CA SER A 213 1.93 -8.08 3.74
C SER A 213 0.56 -8.72 3.52
N ILE A 214 0.48 -10.02 3.79
CA ILE A 214 -0.73 -10.82 3.83
C ILE A 214 -1.41 -10.62 5.19
N ARG A 215 -2.67 -10.18 5.20
CA ARG A 215 -3.39 -9.84 6.43
C ARG A 215 -4.09 -11.05 7.03
N GLU A 216 -3.76 -11.41 8.27
CA GLU A 216 -4.42 -12.49 9.03
C GLU A 216 -4.53 -13.81 8.22
N PRO A 217 -3.40 -14.40 7.77
CA PRO A 217 -3.42 -15.61 6.96
C PRO A 217 -4.06 -16.78 7.70
N ILE A 218 -4.96 -17.48 7.04
CA ILE A 218 -5.56 -18.73 7.50
C ILE A 218 -4.62 -19.86 7.11
N VAL A 219 -3.94 -20.46 8.09
CA VAL A 219 -3.01 -21.58 7.88
C VAL A 219 -3.66 -22.90 8.27
N ASN A 220 -3.72 -23.85 7.33
CA ASN A 220 -4.24 -25.20 7.53
C ASN A 220 -3.61 -26.18 6.52
N ARG A 221 -4.17 -27.38 6.36
CA ARG A 221 -3.65 -28.39 5.42
C ARG A 221 -3.64 -27.92 3.95
N VAL A 222 -4.52 -27.01 3.57
CA VAL A 222 -4.70 -26.52 2.19
C VAL A 222 -3.95 -25.21 1.96
N PHE A 223 -3.93 -24.33 2.96
CA PHE A 223 -3.31 -23.01 2.89
C PHE A 223 -2.08 -22.96 3.79
N SER A 224 -0.92 -22.75 3.18
CA SER A 224 0.34 -22.51 3.87
C SER A 224 0.76 -21.06 3.66
N SER A 225 1.31 -20.41 4.69
CA SER A 225 1.92 -19.11 4.56
C SER A 225 3.40 -19.23 4.87
N SER A 226 4.22 -19.48 3.85
CA SER A 226 5.69 -19.55 3.99
C SER A 226 6.26 -18.21 4.47
N ARG A 227 5.69 -17.11 3.97
CA ARG A 227 6.11 -15.75 4.28
C ARG A 227 4.90 -14.82 4.30
N GLN A 228 4.57 -14.31 5.49
CA GLN A 228 3.43 -13.38 5.66
C GLN A 228 3.70 -12.00 5.07
N ARG A 229 4.97 -11.60 4.96
CA ARG A 229 5.37 -10.28 4.49
C ARG A 229 6.83 -10.22 4.07
N GLY A 230 7.17 -9.24 3.27
CA GLY A 230 8.55 -9.03 2.85
C GLY A 230 8.71 -7.93 1.84
N PHE A 231 9.98 -7.57 1.61
CA PHE A 231 10.35 -6.75 0.48
C PHE A 231 10.39 -7.58 -0.81
N SER A 232 9.98 -6.95 -1.90
CA SER A 232 9.94 -7.53 -3.23
C SER A 232 10.02 -6.43 -4.29
N SER A 233 10.38 -6.80 -5.52
CA SER A 233 10.30 -5.94 -6.70
C SER A 233 9.03 -6.18 -7.52
N LYS A 234 8.46 -7.39 -7.41
CA LYS A 234 7.30 -7.84 -8.18
C LYS A 234 6.44 -8.80 -7.38
N VAL A 235 5.14 -8.54 -7.33
CA VAL A 235 4.13 -9.45 -6.78
C VAL A 235 3.06 -9.68 -7.83
N CYS A 236 2.80 -10.95 -8.15
CA CYS A 236 1.69 -11.36 -9.00
C CYS A 236 0.61 -12.02 -8.15
N VAL A 237 -0.65 -11.66 -8.40
CA VAL A 237 -1.80 -12.16 -7.65
C VAL A 237 -2.83 -12.67 -8.64
N ARG A 238 -3.33 -13.89 -8.44
CA ARG A 238 -4.47 -14.44 -9.17
C ARG A 238 -5.64 -14.57 -8.22
N SER A 239 -6.73 -13.88 -8.52
CA SER A 239 -7.94 -13.91 -7.70
C SER A 239 -8.67 -15.25 -7.80
N ARG A 240 -9.17 -15.72 -6.66
CA ARG A 240 -10.19 -16.78 -6.51
C ARG A 240 -11.39 -16.26 -5.72
N CYS A 241 -11.54 -14.94 -5.66
CA CYS A 241 -12.57 -14.24 -4.90
C CYS A 241 -13.84 -14.05 -5.74
N TRP A 242 -14.95 -13.73 -5.07
CA TRP A 242 -16.26 -13.57 -5.73
C TRP A 242 -16.67 -12.11 -5.92
N ASP A 243 -16.40 -11.28 -4.92
CA ASP A 243 -16.72 -9.85 -4.91
C ASP A 243 -15.53 -9.06 -4.35
N ALA A 244 -14.37 -9.25 -4.98
CA ALA A 244 -13.13 -8.62 -4.58
C ALA A 244 -12.77 -7.42 -5.45
N CYS A 245 -11.97 -6.54 -4.83
CA CYS A 245 -11.51 -5.32 -5.43
C CYS A 245 -10.01 -5.17 -5.25
N MET A 246 -9.40 -4.48 -6.20
CA MET A 246 -8.06 -3.93 -6.07
C MET A 246 -8.18 -2.41 -5.88
N VAL A 247 -7.80 -1.93 -4.70
CA VAL A 247 -7.89 -0.51 -4.31
C VAL A 247 -6.50 0.12 -4.32
N VAL A 248 -6.38 1.26 -4.98
CA VAL A 248 -5.14 2.02 -5.17
C VAL A 248 -5.22 3.32 -4.37
N ASP A 249 -4.26 3.54 -3.47
CA ASP A 249 -4.14 4.72 -2.60
C ASP A 249 -5.42 5.07 -1.80
N GLY A 250 -6.30 4.09 -1.60
CA GLY A 250 -7.60 4.28 -0.95
C GLY A 250 -8.64 5.08 -1.74
N GLY A 251 -8.31 5.51 -2.97
CA GLY A 251 -9.15 6.42 -3.76
C GLY A 251 -9.72 5.83 -5.04
N THR A 252 -9.06 4.84 -5.64
CA THR A 252 -9.50 4.24 -6.90
C THR A 252 -9.61 2.73 -6.76
N SER A 253 -10.73 2.16 -7.18
CA SER A 253 -11.02 0.73 -7.11
C SER A 253 -11.17 0.11 -8.50
N PHE A 254 -10.74 -1.14 -8.64
CA PHE A 254 -10.93 -1.99 -9.82
C PHE A 254 -11.53 -3.32 -9.39
N GLU A 255 -12.39 -3.89 -10.24
CA GLU A 255 -12.93 -5.23 -10.01
C GLU A 255 -11.81 -6.27 -10.07
N PHE A 256 -11.77 -7.21 -9.12
CA PHE A 256 -10.71 -8.21 -9.02
C PHE A 256 -11.25 -9.61 -8.63
N ASN A 257 -12.23 -10.09 -9.39
CA ASN A 257 -12.91 -11.37 -9.16
C ASN A 257 -12.18 -12.58 -9.77
N ASP A 258 -12.68 -13.79 -9.51
CA ASP A 258 -12.07 -15.06 -9.92
C ASP A 258 -11.60 -15.05 -11.37
N GLY A 259 -10.35 -15.49 -11.55
CA GLY A 259 -9.67 -15.52 -12.85
C GLY A 259 -8.94 -14.22 -13.23
N ALA A 260 -9.18 -13.10 -12.53
CA ALA A 260 -8.37 -11.90 -12.68
C ALA A 260 -6.94 -12.10 -12.14
N VAL A 261 -5.96 -11.51 -12.83
CA VAL A 261 -4.56 -11.54 -12.45
C VAL A 261 -4.02 -10.11 -12.43
N ALA A 262 -3.39 -9.72 -11.31
CA ALA A 262 -2.68 -8.46 -11.17
C ALA A 262 -1.18 -8.71 -11.14
N SER A 263 -0.42 -7.97 -11.95
CA SER A 263 1.03 -7.84 -11.80
C SER A 263 1.37 -6.49 -11.21
N ILE A 264 1.97 -6.51 -10.03
CA ILE A 264 2.27 -5.36 -9.18
C ILE A 264 3.79 -5.22 -9.13
N LEU A 265 4.33 -4.11 -9.62
CA LEU A 265 5.78 -3.91 -9.69
C LEU A 265 6.19 -2.45 -9.54
N ILE A 266 7.46 -2.23 -9.28
CA ILE A 266 8.07 -0.90 -9.32
C ILE A 266 8.75 -0.69 -10.68
N ASP A 267 8.45 0.45 -11.32
CA ASP A 267 9.23 0.98 -12.43
C ASP A 267 9.72 2.38 -12.06
N THR A 268 11.04 2.60 -12.10
CA THR A 268 11.65 3.88 -11.73
C THR A 268 11.24 5.04 -12.65
N GLU A 269 10.77 4.76 -13.88
CA GLU A 269 10.22 5.77 -14.78
C GLU A 269 8.87 6.31 -14.31
N ASP A 270 8.17 5.58 -13.43
CA ASP A 270 6.96 6.07 -12.78
C ASP A 270 7.27 6.91 -11.54
N ALA A 271 8.52 7.13 -11.12
CA ALA A 271 8.80 7.85 -9.89
C ALA A 271 8.21 9.29 -9.90
N LEU A 272 7.58 9.66 -8.78
CA LEU A 272 7.03 11.00 -8.59
C LEU A 272 8.12 11.92 -8.06
N ARG A 273 8.41 12.99 -8.81
CA ARG A 273 9.36 14.02 -8.39
C ARG A 273 8.72 14.96 -7.38
N THR A 274 9.24 14.99 -6.16
CA THR A 274 8.83 15.93 -5.11
C THR A 274 10.02 16.75 -4.60
N VAL A 275 9.74 17.82 -3.87
CA VAL A 275 10.76 18.62 -3.19
C VAL A 275 10.91 18.16 -1.75
N LEU A 276 12.15 18.05 -1.28
CA LEU A 276 12.47 17.98 0.14
C LEU A 276 13.21 19.25 0.56
N LEU A 277 12.61 19.97 1.51
CA LEU A 277 13.28 21.03 2.27
C LEU A 277 13.81 20.43 3.55
N GLU A 278 15.07 20.72 3.88
CA GLU A 278 15.64 20.35 5.17
C GLU A 278 15.04 21.20 6.28
N ASP A 279 14.91 20.60 7.46
CA ASP A 279 14.68 21.29 8.72
C ASP A 279 15.94 22.06 9.16
#